data_AF-A0A853IY38-F1
#
_entry.id   AF-A0A853IY38-F1
#
_cell.length_a   1.000
_cell.length_b   1.000
_cell.length_c   1.000
_cell.angle_alpha   90.00
_cell.angle_beta   90.00
_cell.angle_gamma   90.00
#
_symmetry.space_group_name_H-M   'P 1'
#
loop_
_entity.id
_entity.type
_entity.pdbx_description
1 polymer ?
#
loop_
_entity_poly.entity_id
_entity_poly.type
_entity_poly.pdbx_seq_one_letter_code
_entity_poly.pdbx_strand_id
1 'polypeptide(L)'
;MFYAIPLESKPSWRHPPWMTMLLILINLWVWWGPQRHEAAADERAARHYLTTALPRIELPAFIQHLEKIDSRHLAAARMLYQRQQYEDVLQLMQSDSSFMRRLTDGRVITATHPDHATWQAERSAYEQLRPAPFTARWSQDHNVDAEWRPVTWVTSAFLHGSTGHLLGNMLFLFLFGFSVELALGSGLYLLAYLAGAVGGSALAAWAYAGMGGLGLGASGAVSALMGMYAVMYRMRRIRFFYQLFFYFNYVTAPALILLPAWIANELLQHFAGGRGVAYMAHLGGLLTGALLMALALRAGRVRQQPLERAGGAPDDGFDARVAEAERLTAEMKFDRALPAWRAAAQLRPQDADVLRAWFNLAKAQPASEDFHRSAKLILRLRAQDRDTLALQHATYQTYLDKARPRMQLRPADLQNLVKRFVRLGRLEDAERLCTALRAMAPDQAGLRDTLELLVNGLLHAGQHERAAHWSAVLKGMGTPAAARQ
;
A
#
# COMPACT_ATOMS: atom_id res chain seq x y z
N MET A 1 -1.91 11.17 4.91
CA MET A 1 -1.21 9.90 5.20
C MET A 1 -0.76 9.31 3.87
N PHE A 2 0.52 9.44 3.54
CA PHE A 2 1.07 8.99 2.27
C PHE A 2 1.56 7.55 2.43
N TYR A 3 0.84 6.59 1.84
CA TYR A 3 1.30 5.20 1.73
C TYR A 3 1.75 4.96 0.30
N ALA A 4 3.02 4.62 0.10
CA ALA A 4 3.56 4.22 -1.20
C ALA A 4 3.83 2.72 -1.18
N ILE A 5 2.96 1.93 -1.84
CA ILE A 5 3.10 0.46 -1.89
C ILE A 5 3.67 0.05 -3.25
N PRO A 6 4.87 -0.56 -3.31
CA PRO A 6 5.39 -1.11 -4.55
C PRO A 6 4.58 -2.36 -4.94
N LEU A 7 3.91 -2.31 -6.09
CA LEU A 7 3.15 -3.44 -6.65
C LEU A 7 3.88 -3.99 -7.86
N GLU A 8 4.91 -4.81 -7.66
CA GLU A 8 5.75 -5.28 -8.78
C GLU A 8 5.52 -6.73 -9.25
N SER A 9 4.68 -7.54 -8.61
CA SER A 9 4.24 -8.82 -9.20
C SER A 9 3.17 -9.51 -8.35
N LYS A 10 2.34 -10.36 -9.00
CA LYS A 10 1.52 -11.35 -8.27
C LYS A 10 2.48 -12.38 -7.67
N PRO A 11 2.34 -12.76 -6.39
CA PRO A 11 3.18 -13.80 -5.78
C PRO A 11 3.13 -15.09 -6.62
N SER A 12 4.28 -15.51 -7.15
CA SER A 12 4.43 -16.84 -7.76
C SER A 12 4.65 -17.85 -6.64
N TRP A 13 3.65 -18.69 -6.38
CA TRP A 13 3.71 -19.74 -5.35
C TRP A 13 4.70 -20.87 -5.67
N ARG A 14 5.51 -20.74 -6.72
CA ARG A 14 6.63 -21.66 -7.03
C ARG A 14 7.81 -21.50 -6.06
N HIS A 15 8.05 -20.27 -5.57
CA HIS A 15 9.07 -19.96 -4.56
C HIS A 15 8.51 -19.01 -3.49
N PRO A 16 7.59 -19.49 -2.64
CA PRO A 16 6.96 -18.65 -1.64
C PRO A 16 7.98 -18.15 -0.60
N PRO A 17 7.77 -16.93 -0.06
CA PRO A 17 8.66 -16.23 0.87
C PRO A 17 8.53 -16.80 2.30
N TRP A 18 8.83 -18.09 2.48
CA TRP A 18 8.53 -18.79 3.73
C TRP A 18 9.18 -18.12 4.95
N MET A 19 10.36 -17.53 4.81
CA MET A 19 11.02 -16.86 5.93
C MET A 19 10.30 -15.56 6.30
N THR A 20 9.84 -14.77 5.32
CA THR A 20 9.01 -13.58 5.56
C THR A 20 7.72 -13.97 6.26
N MET A 21 7.06 -15.05 5.81
CA MET A 21 5.86 -15.56 6.46
C MET A 21 6.13 -16.03 7.88
N LEU A 22 7.22 -16.75 8.10
CA LEU A 22 7.63 -17.22 9.42
C LEU A 22 7.90 -16.04 10.37
N LEU A 23 8.63 -15.02 9.92
CA LEU A 23 8.88 -13.81 10.72
C LEU A 23 7.57 -13.11 11.08
N ILE A 24 6.63 -12.99 10.14
CA ILE A 24 5.30 -12.45 10.43
C ILE A 24 4.62 -13.29 11.51
N LEU A 25 4.55 -14.61 11.34
CA LEU A 25 3.92 -15.51 12.31
C LEU A 25 4.56 -15.44 13.70
N ILE A 26 5.88 -15.30 13.79
CA ILE A 26 6.58 -15.11 15.07
C ILE A 26 6.14 -13.80 15.73
N ASN A 27 6.10 -12.70 14.99
CA ASN A 27 5.64 -11.41 15.51
C ASN A 27 4.18 -11.45 15.97
N LEU A 28 3.32 -12.14 15.22
CA LEU A 28 1.94 -12.39 15.64
C LEU A 28 1.90 -13.27 16.90
N TRP A 29 2.70 -14.33 16.97
CA TRP A 29 2.73 -15.16 18.16
C TRP A 29 3.20 -14.41 19.41
N VAL A 30 4.24 -13.55 19.29
CA VAL A 30 4.74 -12.73 20.40
C VAL A 30 3.70 -11.71 20.88
N TRP A 31 3.02 -11.02 19.96
CA TRP A 31 2.02 -10.00 20.31
C TRP A 31 0.76 -10.60 20.95
N TRP A 32 0.14 -11.62 20.33
CA TRP A 32 -1.10 -12.23 20.87
C TRP A 32 -0.84 -13.24 21.97
N GLY A 33 0.38 -13.77 22.07
CA GLY A 33 0.83 -14.60 23.17
C GLY A 33 1.32 -13.73 24.33
N PRO A 34 2.63 -13.75 24.65
CA PRO A 34 3.14 -13.21 25.90
C PRO A 34 2.83 -11.73 26.13
N GLN A 35 2.89 -10.85 25.13
CA GLN A 35 2.60 -9.41 25.33
C GLN A 35 1.12 -9.17 25.69
N ARG A 36 0.17 -9.87 25.05
CA ARG A 36 -1.25 -9.72 25.37
C ARG A 36 -1.60 -10.33 26.72
N HIS A 37 -0.95 -11.43 27.11
CA HIS A 37 -1.13 -12.04 28.42
C HIS A 37 -0.61 -11.12 29.54
N GLU A 38 0.57 -10.52 29.35
CA GLU A 38 1.13 -9.49 30.23
C GLU A 38 0.16 -8.30 30.36
N ALA A 39 -0.24 -7.69 29.24
CA ALA A 39 -1.16 -6.54 29.25
C ALA A 39 -2.50 -6.84 29.92
N ALA A 40 -3.06 -8.04 29.70
CA ALA A 40 -4.30 -8.44 30.35
C ALA A 40 -4.14 -8.66 31.86
N ALA A 41 -2.95 -9.11 32.31
CA ALA A 41 -2.66 -9.24 33.73
C ALA A 41 -2.43 -7.88 34.40
N ASP A 42 -1.71 -6.97 33.73
CA ASP A 42 -1.55 -5.59 34.18
C ASP A 42 -2.90 -4.85 34.27
N GLU A 43 -3.80 -5.06 33.32
CA GLU A 43 -5.15 -4.48 33.35
C GLU A 43 -5.98 -5.01 34.55
N ARG A 44 -5.85 -6.30 34.88
CA ARG A 44 -6.48 -6.87 36.08
C ARG A 44 -5.87 -6.30 37.36
N ALA A 45 -4.55 -6.18 37.42
CA ALA A 45 -3.85 -5.59 38.57
C ALA A 45 -4.23 -4.11 38.74
N ALA A 46 -4.32 -3.33 37.65
CA ALA A 46 -4.76 -1.94 37.66
C ALA A 46 -6.22 -1.82 38.14
N ARG A 47 -7.12 -2.68 37.68
CA ARG A 47 -8.50 -2.70 38.19
C ARG A 47 -8.56 -2.98 39.69
N HIS A 48 -7.76 -3.93 40.19
CA HIS A 48 -7.64 -4.17 41.63
C HIS A 48 -7.11 -2.93 42.35
N TYR A 49 -6.01 -2.33 41.88
CA TYR A 49 -5.44 -1.10 42.42
C TYR A 49 -6.49 0.01 42.60
N LEU A 50 -7.33 0.24 41.59
CA LEU A 50 -8.34 1.29 41.61
C LEU A 50 -9.46 1.07 42.64
N THR A 51 -9.65 -0.17 43.11
CA THR A 51 -10.68 -0.53 44.10
C THR A 51 -10.20 -0.52 45.55
N THR A 52 -8.90 -0.34 45.78
CA THR A 52 -8.31 -0.37 47.13
C THR A 52 -8.00 1.04 47.65
N ALA A 53 -7.34 1.13 48.82
CA ALA A 53 -6.89 2.42 49.36
C ALA A 53 -5.66 2.98 48.62
N LEU A 54 -5.00 2.20 47.75
CA LEU A 54 -3.74 2.58 47.10
C LEU A 54 -3.79 3.90 46.30
N PRO A 55 -4.83 4.20 45.50
CA PRO A 55 -4.89 5.43 44.73
C PRO A 55 -4.87 6.68 45.63
N ARG A 56 -5.53 6.61 46.79
CA ARG A 56 -5.61 7.69 47.78
C ARG A 56 -4.26 7.91 48.49
N ILE A 57 -3.45 6.86 48.61
CA ILE A 57 -2.18 6.88 49.35
C ILE A 57 -1.02 7.24 48.42
N GLU A 58 -0.89 6.56 47.28
CA GLU A 58 0.30 6.64 46.43
C GLU A 58 0.26 7.77 45.40
N LEU A 59 -0.89 8.02 44.75
CA LEU A 59 -0.96 9.01 43.66
C LEU A 59 -0.66 10.44 44.14
N PRO A 60 -1.15 10.91 45.31
CA PRO A 60 -0.74 12.21 45.86
C PRO A 60 0.76 12.28 46.14
N ALA A 61 1.33 11.19 46.67
CA ALA A 61 2.77 11.11 46.95
C ALA A 61 3.60 11.17 45.65
N PHE A 62 3.11 10.54 44.58
CA PHE A 62 3.70 10.64 43.25
C PHE A 62 3.64 12.06 42.67
N ILE A 63 2.48 12.73 42.75
CA ILE A 63 2.36 14.13 42.29
C ILE A 63 3.31 15.04 43.08
N GLN A 64 3.43 14.85 44.39
CA GLN A 64 4.38 15.59 45.21
C GLN A 64 5.84 15.30 44.82
N HIS A 65 6.15 14.05 44.43
CA HIS A 65 7.46 13.72 43.91
C HIS A 65 7.76 14.46 42.60
N LEU A 66 6.83 14.45 41.65
CA LEU A 66 6.96 15.18 40.38
C LEU A 66 7.18 16.69 40.60
N GLU A 67 6.53 17.26 41.61
CA GLU A 67 6.73 18.66 42.01
C GLU A 67 8.13 18.92 42.58
N LYS A 68 8.63 18.03 43.44
CA LYS A 68 9.98 18.16 44.02
C LYS A 68 11.10 18.12 42.98
N ILE A 69 10.92 17.38 41.90
CA ILE A 69 11.93 17.23 40.84
C ILE A 69 11.68 18.16 39.65
N ASP A 70 10.71 19.07 39.75
CA ASP A 70 10.27 19.95 38.66
C ASP A 70 10.04 19.18 37.34
N SER A 71 9.30 18.07 37.43
CA SER A 71 9.08 17.20 36.28
C SER A 71 8.14 17.85 35.26
N ARG A 72 8.52 17.75 33.98
CA ARG A 72 7.65 18.10 32.84
C ARG A 72 6.29 17.38 32.85
N HIS A 73 6.17 16.25 33.55
CA HIS A 73 4.95 15.45 33.63
C HIS A 73 3.98 15.95 34.70
N LEU A 74 4.39 16.89 35.57
CA LEU A 74 3.60 17.38 36.71
C LEU A 74 2.23 17.94 36.29
N ALA A 75 2.21 18.82 35.29
CA ALA A 75 0.96 19.46 34.85
C ALA A 75 -0.05 18.43 34.32
N ALA A 76 0.42 17.45 33.55
CA ALA A 76 -0.41 16.37 33.03
C ALA A 76 -0.92 15.47 34.17
N ALA A 77 -0.05 15.05 35.09
CA ALA A 77 -0.41 14.21 36.22
C ALA A 77 -1.46 14.89 37.13
N ARG A 78 -1.30 16.19 37.42
CA ARG A 78 -2.30 16.98 38.17
C ARG A 78 -3.65 17.03 37.48
N MET A 79 -3.66 17.29 36.16
CA MET A 79 -4.90 17.34 35.39
C MET A 79 -5.63 16.00 35.40
N LEU A 80 -4.92 14.90 35.14
CA LEU A 80 -5.48 13.54 35.15
C LEU A 80 -6.04 13.18 36.52
N TYR A 81 -5.29 13.48 37.58
CA TYR A 81 -5.71 13.24 38.96
C TYR A 81 -6.98 14.03 39.33
N GLN A 82 -7.05 15.31 38.97
CA GLN A 82 -8.24 16.16 39.21
C GLN A 82 -9.48 15.65 38.46
N ARG A 83 -9.29 15.06 37.28
CA ARG A 83 -10.36 14.43 36.49
C ARG A 83 -10.70 13.01 36.94
N GLN A 84 -10.11 12.54 38.04
CA GLN A 84 -10.27 11.18 38.56
C GLN A 84 -9.85 10.09 37.55
N GLN A 85 -8.96 10.42 36.61
CA GLN A 85 -8.38 9.47 35.66
C GLN A 85 -7.20 8.74 36.31
N TYR A 86 -7.46 8.04 37.41
CA TYR A 86 -6.43 7.44 38.26
C TYR A 86 -5.62 6.34 37.57
N GLU A 87 -6.21 5.64 36.60
CA GLU A 87 -5.50 4.65 35.79
C GLU A 87 -4.36 5.27 34.97
N ASP A 88 -4.62 6.43 34.34
CA ASP A 88 -3.61 7.16 33.56
C ASP A 88 -2.49 7.70 34.48
N VAL A 89 -2.84 8.14 35.70
CA VAL A 89 -1.83 8.57 36.69
C VAL A 89 -1.01 7.38 37.19
N LEU A 90 -1.63 6.22 37.39
CA LEU A 90 -0.95 4.96 37.74
C LEU A 90 0.06 4.57 36.66
N GLN A 91 -0.31 4.64 35.38
CA GLN A 91 0.63 4.36 34.28
C GLN A 91 1.82 5.32 34.27
N LEU A 92 1.57 6.63 34.47
CA LEU A 92 2.65 7.62 34.60
C LEU A 92 3.57 7.30 35.79
N MET A 93 2.99 6.96 36.94
CA MET A 93 3.72 6.60 38.15
C MET A 93 4.58 5.35 37.94
N GLN A 94 4.04 4.31 37.31
CA GLN A 94 4.77 3.08 37.00
C GLN A 94 5.91 3.28 36.01
N SER A 95 5.79 4.24 35.10
CA SER A 95 6.86 4.59 34.15
C SER A 95 8.02 5.34 34.81
N ASP A 96 7.85 5.85 36.03
CA ASP A 96 8.91 6.50 36.80
C ASP A 96 9.66 5.48 37.66
N SER A 97 10.70 4.87 37.07
CA SER A 97 11.55 3.88 37.72
C SER A 97 12.20 4.37 39.01
N SER A 98 12.41 5.70 39.15
CA SER A 98 13.04 6.30 40.33
C SER A 98 12.06 6.37 41.50
N PHE A 99 10.83 6.80 41.23
CA PHE A 99 9.76 6.83 42.21
C PHE A 99 9.36 5.42 42.64
N MET A 100 9.18 4.52 41.67
CA MET A 100 8.74 3.15 41.95
C MET A 100 9.73 2.39 42.85
N ARG A 101 11.04 2.53 42.62
CA ARG A 101 12.06 1.98 43.53
C ARG A 101 11.94 2.52 44.95
N ARG A 102 11.77 3.83 45.10
CA ARG A 102 11.61 4.45 46.42
C ARG A 102 10.32 4.03 47.11
N LEU A 103 9.25 3.84 46.34
CA LEU A 103 7.97 3.37 46.84
C LEU A 103 8.09 1.93 47.38
N THR A 104 8.67 1.03 46.59
CA THR A 104 8.88 -0.37 46.98
C THR A 104 9.86 -0.52 48.15
N ASP A 105 10.87 0.35 48.25
CA ASP A 105 11.83 0.37 49.36
C ASP A 105 11.25 0.94 50.67
N GLY A 106 9.96 1.31 50.70
CA GLY A 106 9.32 1.91 51.88
C GLY A 106 9.82 3.33 52.20
N ARG A 107 10.45 4.01 51.25
CA ARG A 107 10.98 5.39 51.41
C ARG A 107 9.97 6.47 51.07
N VAL A 108 8.83 6.10 50.48
CA VAL A 108 7.72 7.02 50.16
C VAL A 108 6.62 6.91 51.21
N ILE A 109 6.11 5.69 51.45
CA ILE A 109 5.15 5.39 52.51
C ILE A 109 5.91 4.68 53.63
N THR A 110 6.27 5.44 54.67
CA THR A 110 7.09 4.96 55.80
C THR A 110 6.24 4.30 56.88
N ALA A 111 6.86 3.54 57.79
CA ALA A 111 6.18 2.88 58.92
C ALA A 111 5.41 3.85 59.85
N THR A 112 5.74 5.15 59.82
CA THR A 112 5.05 6.21 60.56
C THR A 112 3.80 6.75 59.87
N HIS A 113 3.53 6.37 58.62
CA HIS A 113 2.35 6.81 57.88
C HIS A 113 1.08 6.17 58.48
N PRO A 114 0.00 6.93 58.71
CA PRO A 114 -1.21 6.41 59.39
C PRO A 114 -1.84 5.23 58.65
N ASP A 115 -1.79 5.23 57.32
CA ASP A 115 -2.31 4.15 56.48
C ASP A 115 -1.24 3.09 56.11
N HIS A 116 -0.07 3.04 56.77
CA HIS A 116 1.04 2.16 56.37
C HIS A 116 0.65 0.67 56.35
N ALA A 117 -0.06 0.19 57.38
CA ALA A 117 -0.46 -1.22 57.45
C ALA A 117 -1.41 -1.60 56.30
N THR A 118 -2.39 -0.74 56.02
CA THR A 118 -3.32 -0.90 54.89
C THR A 118 -2.57 -0.85 53.56
N TRP A 119 -1.68 0.13 53.38
CA TRP A 119 -0.85 0.25 52.19
C TRP A 119 -0.01 -1.02 51.98
N GLN A 120 0.67 -1.51 53.01
CA GLN A 120 1.52 -2.70 52.90
C GLN A 120 0.72 -3.94 52.49
N ALA A 121 -0.47 -4.15 53.08
CA ALA A 121 -1.33 -5.29 52.75
C ALA A 121 -1.84 -5.22 51.30
N GLU A 122 -2.45 -4.08 50.91
CA GLU A 122 -3.02 -3.88 49.58
C GLU A 122 -1.94 -3.84 48.49
N ARG A 123 -0.79 -3.24 48.78
CA ARG A 123 0.34 -3.21 47.84
C ARG A 123 0.91 -4.60 47.62
N SER A 124 1.02 -5.40 48.68
CA SER A 124 1.47 -6.80 48.55
C SER A 124 0.49 -7.62 47.71
N ALA A 125 -0.82 -7.45 47.90
CA ALA A 125 -1.83 -8.10 47.08
C ALA A 125 -1.76 -7.64 45.61
N TYR A 126 -1.58 -6.34 45.38
CA TYR A 126 -1.40 -5.77 44.06
C TYR A 126 -0.18 -6.33 43.32
N GLU A 127 0.99 -6.41 43.96
CA GLU A 127 2.20 -6.96 43.33
C GLU A 127 2.06 -8.45 43.01
N GLN A 128 1.31 -9.23 43.80
CA GLN A 128 1.03 -10.65 43.50
C GLN A 128 0.18 -10.84 42.23
N LEU A 129 -0.59 -9.83 41.82
CA LEU A 129 -1.39 -9.87 40.60
C LEU A 129 -0.57 -9.52 39.35
N ARG A 130 0.60 -8.91 39.51
CA ARG A 130 1.42 -8.45 38.39
C ARG A 130 2.20 -9.60 37.77
N PRO A 131 2.20 -9.71 36.43
CA PRO A 131 3.02 -10.70 35.74
C PRO A 131 4.51 -10.31 35.85
N ALA A 132 5.40 -11.28 35.66
CA ALA A 132 6.79 -10.97 35.39
C ALA A 132 6.88 -10.14 34.09
N PRO A 133 7.63 -9.02 34.07
CA PRO A 133 7.63 -8.11 32.93
C PRO A 133 8.29 -8.78 31.72
N PHE A 134 7.47 -9.15 30.74
CA PHE A 134 7.92 -9.79 29.50
C PHE A 134 8.41 -8.74 28.51
N THR A 135 7.62 -7.70 28.26
CA THR A 135 7.94 -6.68 27.25
C THR A 135 9.20 -5.92 27.64
N ALA A 136 9.28 -5.42 28.88
CA ALA A 136 10.47 -4.71 29.37
C ALA A 136 11.72 -5.59 29.41
N ARG A 137 11.57 -6.89 29.65
CA ARG A 137 12.68 -7.84 29.66
C ARG A 137 13.32 -7.99 28.28
N TRP A 138 12.55 -7.89 27.20
CA TRP A 138 13.04 -8.15 25.84
C TRP A 138 13.15 -6.89 24.97
N SER A 139 12.74 -5.74 25.46
CA SER A 139 12.93 -4.43 24.80
C SER A 139 14.33 -3.87 25.04
N GLN A 140 14.76 -2.94 24.18
CA GLN A 140 15.87 -2.07 24.52
C GLN A 140 15.46 -1.12 25.64
N ASP A 141 16.36 -0.88 26.59
CA ASP A 141 16.18 0.08 27.66
C ASP A 141 17.12 1.27 27.41
N HIS A 142 16.54 2.48 27.37
CA HIS A 142 17.25 3.72 27.12
C HIS A 142 17.40 4.59 28.39
N ASN A 143 17.09 4.05 29.57
CA ASN A 143 17.34 4.72 30.85
C ASN A 143 18.84 4.89 31.13
N VAL A 144 19.17 5.88 31.97
CA VAL A 144 20.57 6.19 32.34
C VAL A 144 21.24 5.01 33.06
N ASP A 145 20.47 4.23 33.81
CA ASP A 145 20.89 3.06 34.58
C ASP A 145 20.58 1.72 33.87
N ALA A 146 20.29 1.75 32.57
CA ALA A 146 20.00 0.56 31.80
C ALA A 146 21.18 -0.42 31.76
N GLU A 147 20.92 -1.69 32.06
CA GLU A 147 21.92 -2.75 31.95
C GLU A 147 22.30 -3.03 30.49
N TRP A 148 23.58 -3.29 30.24
CA TRP A 148 24.06 -3.69 28.92
C TRP A 148 23.57 -5.09 28.55
N ARG A 149 22.56 -5.17 27.67
CA ARG A 149 21.92 -6.42 27.27
C ARG A 149 21.84 -6.57 25.74
N PRO A 150 22.94 -6.91 25.05
CA PRO A 150 22.98 -7.00 23.57
C PRO A 150 21.88 -7.87 22.94
N VAL A 151 21.40 -8.89 23.64
CA VAL A 151 20.30 -9.74 23.17
C VAL A 151 19.01 -8.95 22.88
N THR A 152 18.79 -7.83 23.58
CA THR A 152 17.62 -6.95 23.35
C THR A 152 17.70 -6.21 22.03
N TRP A 153 18.88 -6.12 21.40
CA TRP A 153 19.04 -5.49 20.10
C TRP A 153 18.43 -6.31 18.96
N VAL A 154 18.25 -7.61 19.19
CA VAL A 154 17.55 -8.53 18.30
C VAL A 154 16.13 -8.78 18.77
N THR A 155 15.95 -9.09 20.06
CA THR A 155 14.64 -9.51 20.59
C THR A 155 13.61 -8.38 20.60
N SER A 156 14.04 -7.12 20.76
CA SER A 156 13.15 -5.95 20.68
C SER A 156 12.47 -5.81 19.32
N ALA A 157 13.08 -6.34 18.24
CA ALA A 157 12.51 -6.32 16.90
C ALA A 157 11.28 -7.23 16.73
N PHE A 158 10.94 -8.03 17.75
CA PHE A 158 9.77 -8.90 17.74
C PHE A 158 8.64 -8.42 18.65
N LEU A 159 8.89 -7.37 19.43
CA LEU A 159 7.93 -6.77 20.33
C LEU A 159 7.22 -5.60 19.66
N HIS A 160 5.97 -5.36 20.02
CA HIS A 160 5.20 -4.22 19.53
C HIS A 160 4.55 -3.46 20.69
N GLY A 161 4.22 -2.19 20.46
CA GLY A 161 3.60 -1.32 21.47
C GLY A 161 2.08 -1.17 21.29
N SER A 162 1.56 -1.51 20.11
CA SER A 162 0.14 -1.46 19.79
C SER A 162 -0.19 -2.37 18.61
N THR A 163 -1.46 -2.72 18.46
CA THR A 163 -1.94 -3.50 17.31
C THR A 163 -1.70 -2.76 15.99
N GLY A 164 -1.89 -1.44 15.97
CA GLY A 164 -1.61 -0.62 14.78
C GLY A 164 -0.12 -0.63 14.39
N HIS A 165 0.78 -0.53 15.38
CA HIS A 165 2.23 -0.60 15.16
C HIS A 165 2.63 -1.95 14.55
N LEU A 166 2.10 -3.04 15.09
CA LEU A 166 2.31 -4.38 14.53
C LEU A 166 1.78 -4.50 13.09
N LEU A 167 0.50 -4.17 12.86
CA LEU A 167 -0.10 -4.33 11.53
C LEU A 167 0.67 -3.53 10.47
N GLY A 168 1.12 -2.32 10.82
CA GLY A 168 2.02 -1.52 9.99
C GLY A 168 3.30 -2.28 9.67
N ASN A 169 4.03 -2.74 10.69
CA ASN A 169 5.28 -3.48 10.48
C ASN A 169 5.08 -4.74 9.63
N MET A 170 4.00 -5.51 9.85
CA MET A 170 3.74 -6.74 9.09
C MET A 170 3.40 -6.46 7.63
N LEU A 171 2.69 -5.37 7.34
CA LEU A 171 2.41 -4.94 5.97
C LEU A 171 3.72 -4.60 5.24
N PHE A 172 4.59 -3.79 5.84
CA PHE A 172 5.86 -3.43 5.22
C PHE A 172 6.82 -4.62 5.14
N LEU A 173 6.87 -5.47 6.18
CA LEU A 173 7.63 -6.73 6.16
C LEU A 173 7.18 -7.63 5.02
N PHE A 174 5.87 -7.76 4.79
CA PHE A 174 5.34 -8.53 3.68
C PHE A 174 5.79 -7.95 2.33
N LEU A 175 5.59 -6.64 2.13
CA LEU A 175 5.85 -5.97 0.86
C LEU A 175 7.34 -6.01 0.48
N PHE A 176 8.22 -5.62 1.40
CA PHE A 176 9.66 -5.53 1.12
C PHE A 176 10.37 -6.87 1.36
N GLY A 177 9.95 -7.63 2.37
CA GLY A 177 10.53 -8.93 2.69
C GLY A 177 10.34 -9.95 1.58
N PHE A 178 9.16 -9.97 0.93
CA PHE A 178 8.92 -10.84 -0.23
C PHE A 178 9.99 -10.67 -1.31
N SER A 179 10.19 -9.44 -1.79
CA SER A 179 11.11 -9.16 -2.88
C SER A 179 12.57 -9.39 -2.49
N VAL A 180 12.96 -9.03 -1.26
CA VAL A 180 14.34 -9.21 -0.79
C VAL A 180 14.65 -10.69 -0.53
N GLU A 181 13.71 -11.46 0.04
CA GLU A 181 13.88 -12.91 0.28
C GLU A 181 14.04 -13.67 -1.03
N LEU A 182 13.26 -13.32 -2.05
CA LEU A 182 13.40 -13.92 -3.38
C LEU A 182 14.76 -13.65 -4.02
N ALA A 183 15.30 -12.44 -3.80
CA ALA A 183 16.58 -12.02 -4.35
C ALA A 183 17.78 -12.65 -3.64
N LEU A 184 17.71 -12.83 -2.32
CA LEU A 184 18.83 -13.34 -1.50
C LEU A 184 18.71 -14.83 -1.14
N GLY A 185 17.52 -15.40 -1.24
CA GLY A 185 17.17 -16.66 -0.59
C GLY A 185 16.96 -16.51 0.91
N SER A 186 16.26 -17.48 1.52
CA SER A 186 15.79 -17.44 2.91
C SER A 186 16.90 -17.24 3.95
N GLY A 187 18.05 -17.89 3.79
CA GLY A 187 19.16 -17.83 4.75
C GLY A 187 19.81 -16.44 4.83
N LEU A 188 20.26 -15.91 3.69
CA LEU A 188 20.86 -14.56 3.63
C LEU A 188 19.84 -13.48 3.96
N TYR A 189 18.58 -13.66 3.59
CA TYR A 189 17.48 -12.79 3.99
C TYR A 189 17.31 -12.72 5.51
N LEU A 190 17.27 -13.87 6.19
CA LEU A 190 17.16 -13.90 7.66
C LEU A 190 18.34 -13.19 8.33
N LEU A 191 19.57 -13.46 7.87
CA LEU A 191 20.76 -12.79 8.40
C LEU A 191 20.70 -11.27 8.18
N ALA A 192 20.24 -10.82 7.01
CA ALA A 192 20.08 -9.41 6.73
C ALA A 192 18.99 -8.74 7.59
N TYR A 193 17.87 -9.43 7.82
CA TYR A 193 16.80 -8.97 8.71
C TYR A 193 17.33 -8.76 10.14
N LEU A 194 18.03 -9.76 10.69
CA LEU A 194 18.58 -9.70 12.04
C LEU A 194 19.71 -8.67 12.15
N ALA A 195 20.59 -8.57 11.15
CA ALA A 195 21.62 -7.53 11.12
C ALA A 195 21.00 -6.13 11.01
N GLY A 196 19.90 -5.98 10.26
CA GLY A 196 19.11 -4.76 10.22
C GLY A 196 18.51 -4.38 11.56
N ALA A 197 17.98 -5.36 12.31
CA ALA A 197 17.53 -5.15 13.69
C ALA A 197 18.66 -4.61 14.57
N VAL A 198 19.83 -5.27 14.53
CA VAL A 198 21.02 -4.86 15.29
C VAL A 198 21.49 -3.47 14.91
N GLY A 199 21.55 -3.14 13.61
CA GLY A 199 21.97 -1.83 13.13
C GLY A 199 21.01 -0.70 13.53
N GLY A 200 19.70 -0.95 13.47
CA GLY A 200 18.70 -0.01 13.97
C GLY A 200 18.80 0.19 15.48
N SER A 201 18.87 -0.93 16.22
CA SER A 201 19.07 -0.97 17.67
C SER A 201 20.34 -0.25 18.12
N ALA A 202 21.44 -0.37 17.38
CA ALA A 202 22.70 0.30 17.69
C ALA A 202 22.58 1.82 17.57
N LEU A 203 21.99 2.30 16.47
CA LEU A 203 21.83 3.74 16.26
C LEU A 203 20.81 4.36 17.22
N ALA A 204 19.74 3.63 17.54
CA ALA A 204 18.77 4.01 18.56
C ALA A 204 19.41 4.08 19.95
N ALA A 205 20.19 3.07 20.33
CA ALA A 205 20.92 3.07 21.60
C ALA A 205 21.87 4.26 21.73
N TRP A 206 22.60 4.59 20.67
CA TRP A 206 23.47 5.78 20.64
C TRP A 206 22.68 7.08 20.77
N ALA A 207 21.59 7.22 20.02
CA ALA A 207 20.85 8.48 19.96
C ALA A 207 19.95 8.75 21.16
N TYR A 208 19.42 7.69 21.79
CA TYR A 208 18.44 7.80 22.88
C TYR A 208 19.01 7.41 24.25
N ALA A 209 20.32 7.12 24.35
CA ALA A 209 20.98 6.82 25.62
C ALA A 209 20.68 7.89 26.68
N GLY A 210 20.15 7.45 27.82
CA GLY A 210 19.82 8.31 28.95
C GLY A 210 18.55 9.17 28.78
N MET A 211 17.85 9.07 27.65
CA MET A 211 16.59 9.77 27.43
C MET A 211 15.38 9.04 28.05
N GLY A 212 15.59 7.79 28.49
CA GLY A 212 14.58 6.95 29.12
C GLY A 212 13.60 6.29 28.14
N GLY A 213 12.84 5.33 28.67
CA GLY A 213 11.84 4.59 27.92
C GLY A 213 12.38 3.33 27.21
N LEU A 214 11.45 2.57 26.63
CA LEU A 214 11.73 1.28 26.00
C LEU A 214 11.71 1.38 24.48
N GLY A 215 12.75 0.86 23.83
CA GLY A 215 12.85 0.70 22.38
C GLY A 215 12.37 -0.68 21.95
N LEU A 216 11.33 -0.73 21.09
CA LEU A 216 10.78 -1.97 20.55
C LEU A 216 10.09 -1.75 19.20
N GLY A 217 10.00 -2.81 18.40
CA GLY A 217 9.36 -2.81 17.09
C GLY A 217 10.23 -3.41 15.99
N ALA A 218 9.60 -4.15 15.09
CA ALA A 218 10.26 -4.70 13.89
C ALA A 218 10.76 -3.62 12.91
N SER A 219 10.40 -2.36 13.12
CA SER A 219 10.59 -1.27 12.17
C SER A 219 12.04 -1.00 11.78
N GLY A 220 13.02 -1.26 12.66
CA GLY A 220 14.45 -1.17 12.30
C GLY A 220 14.85 -2.23 11.27
N ALA A 221 14.46 -3.48 11.51
CA ALA A 221 14.70 -4.58 10.57
C ALA A 221 13.94 -4.39 9.25
N VAL A 222 12.69 -3.94 9.31
CA VAL A 222 11.88 -3.60 8.13
C VAL A 222 12.51 -2.45 7.34
N SER A 223 13.01 -1.41 8.02
CA SER A 223 13.72 -0.30 7.36
C SER A 223 15.00 -0.78 6.67
N ALA A 224 15.67 -1.80 7.21
CA ALA A 224 16.79 -2.45 6.53
C ALA A 224 16.34 -3.10 5.22
N LEU A 225 15.24 -3.87 5.23
CA LEU A 225 14.68 -4.45 4.01
C LEU A 225 14.28 -3.38 2.99
N MET A 226 13.75 -2.25 3.44
CA MET A 226 13.46 -1.09 2.60
C MET A 226 14.74 -0.50 1.97
N GLY A 227 15.81 -0.33 2.75
CA GLY A 227 17.12 0.09 2.24
C GLY A 227 17.71 -0.89 1.23
N MET A 228 17.59 -2.20 1.51
CA MET A 228 17.97 -3.26 0.59
C MET A 228 17.18 -3.18 -0.71
N TYR A 229 15.86 -3.02 -0.62
CA TYR A 229 14.99 -2.88 -1.78
C TYR A 229 15.36 -1.65 -2.63
N ALA A 230 15.64 -0.51 -2.01
CA ALA A 230 16.08 0.70 -2.71
C ALA A 230 17.38 0.46 -3.50
N VAL A 231 18.37 -0.17 -2.88
CA VAL A 231 19.67 -0.47 -3.51
C VAL A 231 19.54 -1.54 -4.59
N MET A 232 18.65 -2.52 -4.40
CA MET A 232 18.40 -3.59 -5.37
C MET A 232 17.77 -3.06 -6.66
N TYR A 233 16.73 -2.23 -6.54
CA TYR A 233 16.00 -1.69 -7.69
C TYR A 233 16.58 -0.38 -8.24
N ARG A 234 17.44 0.32 -7.51
CA ARG A 234 18.16 1.53 -7.94
C ARG A 234 17.20 2.57 -8.56
N MET A 235 17.47 2.95 -9.81
CA MET A 235 16.70 3.94 -10.59
C MET A 235 15.47 3.34 -11.29
N ARG A 236 15.13 2.05 -11.06
CA ARG A 236 13.93 1.46 -11.64
C ARG A 236 12.69 2.20 -11.13
N ARG A 237 11.86 2.60 -12.09
CA ARG A 237 10.60 3.30 -11.85
C ARG A 237 9.57 2.28 -11.41
N ILE A 238 9.16 2.37 -10.15
CA ILE A 238 8.19 1.46 -9.55
C ILE A 238 6.85 2.19 -9.44
N ARG A 239 5.76 1.49 -9.74
CA ARG A 239 4.40 1.99 -9.49
C ARG A 239 4.10 1.91 -8.01
N PHE A 240 3.91 3.06 -7.40
CA PHE A 240 3.44 3.20 -6.04
C PHE A 240 1.99 3.68 -6.06
N PHE A 241 1.12 2.94 -5.39
CA PHE A 241 -0.18 3.48 -5.00
C PHE A 241 0.04 4.60 -3.99
N TYR A 242 -0.68 5.72 -4.06
CA TYR A 242 -0.69 6.76 -3.03
C TYR A 242 -2.12 7.21 -2.72
N GLN A 243 -2.31 7.62 -1.46
CA GLN A 243 -3.55 8.21 -0.97
C GLN A 243 -3.34 9.65 -0.51
N LEU A 244 -4.14 10.57 -1.06
CA LEU A 244 -4.21 11.96 -0.61
C LEU A 244 -5.67 12.31 -0.27
N PHE A 245 -6.01 12.35 1.02
CA PHE A 245 -7.38 12.54 1.54
C PHE A 245 -8.38 11.52 1.01
N PHE A 246 -9.16 11.86 -0.02
CA PHE A 246 -10.12 10.98 -0.71
C PHE A 246 -9.69 10.65 -2.15
N TYR A 247 -8.48 11.04 -2.54
CA TYR A 247 -7.93 10.84 -3.88
C TYR A 247 -6.95 9.67 -3.88
N PHE A 248 -7.27 8.65 -4.67
CA PHE A 248 -6.51 7.41 -4.84
C PHE A 248 -5.86 7.43 -6.21
N ASN A 249 -4.53 7.33 -6.30
CA ASN A 249 -3.86 7.28 -7.61
C ASN A 249 -2.53 6.53 -7.53
N TYR A 250 -1.89 6.32 -8.68
CA TYR A 250 -0.57 5.72 -8.78
C TYR A 250 0.46 6.75 -9.22
N VAL A 251 1.64 6.72 -8.62
CA VAL A 251 2.82 7.46 -9.09
C VAL A 251 3.90 6.45 -9.46
N THR A 252 4.51 6.64 -10.63
CA THR A 252 5.66 5.83 -11.03
C THR A 252 6.92 6.67 -10.81
N ALA A 253 7.70 6.34 -9.79
CA ALA A 253 8.96 7.04 -9.52
C ALA A 253 10.08 6.06 -9.16
N PRO A 254 11.36 6.48 -9.25
CA PRO A 254 12.48 5.66 -8.84
C PRO A 254 12.37 5.25 -7.37
N ALA A 255 12.52 3.96 -7.08
CA ALA A 255 12.49 3.42 -5.72
C ALA A 255 13.46 4.17 -4.77
N LEU A 256 14.62 4.54 -5.31
CA LEU A 256 15.68 5.26 -4.60
C LEU A 256 15.28 6.69 -4.16
N ILE A 257 14.28 7.33 -4.78
CA ILE A 257 13.88 8.71 -4.47
C ILE A 257 12.72 8.75 -3.47
N LEU A 258 11.76 7.83 -3.57
CA LEU A 258 10.56 7.85 -2.74
C LEU A 258 10.78 7.34 -1.31
N LEU A 259 11.71 6.40 -1.12
CA LEU A 259 12.06 5.87 0.20
C LEU A 259 12.69 6.93 1.12
N PRO A 260 13.69 7.71 0.66
CA PRO A 260 14.18 8.87 1.40
C PRO A 260 13.14 9.96 1.60
N ALA A 261 12.22 10.18 0.65
CA ALA A 261 11.14 11.15 0.82
C ALA A 261 10.12 10.74 1.89
N TRP A 262 9.81 9.44 1.99
CA TRP A 262 9.01 8.88 3.08
C TRP A 262 9.72 9.04 4.43
N ILE A 263 11.02 8.74 4.51
CA ILE A 263 11.82 8.95 5.73
C ILE A 263 11.96 10.42 6.10
N ALA A 264 12.11 11.32 5.12
CA ALA A 264 12.15 12.75 5.36
C ALA A 264 10.82 13.25 5.93
N ASN A 265 9.69 12.73 5.43
CA ASN A 265 8.38 13.00 6.00
C ASN A 265 8.22 12.43 7.43
N GLU A 266 8.79 11.27 7.72
CA GLU A 266 8.87 10.72 9.07
C GLU A 266 9.73 11.60 10.00
N LEU A 267 10.95 11.99 9.57
CA LEU A 267 11.82 12.92 10.32
C LEU A 267 11.17 14.28 10.56
N LEU A 268 10.46 14.83 9.57
CA LEU A 268 9.72 16.09 9.74
C LEU A 268 8.61 15.95 10.78
N GLN A 269 7.91 14.82 10.81
CA GLN A 269 6.95 14.51 11.89
C GLN A 269 7.62 14.36 13.25
N HIS A 270 8.85 13.83 13.33
CA HIS A 270 9.66 13.80 14.56
C HIS A 270 9.89 15.20 15.13
N PHE A 271 10.42 16.10 14.30
CA PHE A 271 10.72 17.47 14.70
C PHE A 271 9.44 18.29 14.97
N ALA A 272 8.30 17.90 14.38
CA ALA A 272 6.99 18.48 14.66
C ALA A 272 6.30 17.93 15.92
N GLY A 273 6.97 17.08 16.72
CA GLY A 273 6.47 16.60 18.01
C GLY A 273 5.79 15.24 18.00
N GLY A 274 5.98 14.42 16.97
CA GLY A 274 5.56 13.02 16.94
C GLY A 274 6.23 12.20 18.06
N ARG A 275 5.50 11.93 19.14
CA ARG A 275 5.97 11.11 20.27
C ARG A 275 5.73 9.63 19.97
N GLY A 276 6.73 8.76 20.24
CA GLY A 276 6.56 7.30 20.22
C GLY A 276 7.12 6.54 19.00
N VAL A 277 7.83 7.22 18.09
CA VAL A 277 8.50 6.57 16.93
C VAL A 277 10.02 6.73 17.05
N ALA A 278 10.75 5.61 17.03
CA ALA A 278 12.22 5.59 17.14
C ALA A 278 12.87 5.83 15.77
N TYR A 279 12.85 7.07 15.27
CA TYR A 279 13.36 7.44 13.94
C TYR A 279 14.82 7.04 13.71
N MET A 280 15.65 7.07 14.76
CA MET A 280 17.05 6.65 14.67
C MET A 280 17.18 5.13 14.47
N ALA A 281 16.23 4.34 14.96
CA ALA A 281 16.18 2.91 14.66
C ALA A 281 15.90 2.66 13.17
N HIS A 282 15.02 3.46 12.55
CA HIS A 282 14.73 3.35 11.11
C HIS A 282 15.94 3.71 10.27
N LEU A 283 16.62 4.82 10.60
CA LEU A 283 17.82 5.26 9.91
C LEU A 283 18.94 4.21 10.01
N GLY A 284 19.21 3.69 11.21
CA GLY A 284 20.26 2.69 11.44
C GLY A 284 19.97 1.37 10.72
N GLY A 285 18.69 0.96 10.71
CA GLY A 285 18.23 -0.17 9.93
C GLY A 285 18.44 0.04 8.42
N LEU A 286 17.97 1.16 7.88
CA LEU A 286 18.08 1.47 6.46
C LEU A 286 19.53 1.51 5.98
N LEU A 287 20.41 2.20 6.69
CA LEU A 287 21.83 2.29 6.32
C LEU A 287 22.48 0.90 6.32
N THR A 288 22.16 0.11 7.34
CA THR A 288 22.64 -1.28 7.46
C THR A 288 22.16 -2.13 6.28
N GLY A 289 20.87 -2.09 5.98
CA GLY A 289 20.29 -2.83 4.85
C GLY A 289 20.86 -2.39 3.51
N ALA A 290 20.96 -1.08 3.27
CA ALA A 290 21.55 -0.53 2.04
C ALA A 290 23.00 -1.01 1.83
N LEU A 291 23.81 -0.96 2.89
CA LEU A 291 25.19 -1.48 2.87
C LEU A 291 25.23 -2.98 2.58
N LEU A 292 24.42 -3.77 3.30
CA LEU A 292 24.38 -5.23 3.13
C LEU A 292 23.94 -5.64 1.71
N MET A 293 22.95 -4.96 1.12
CA MET A 293 22.56 -5.22 -0.26
C MET A 293 23.65 -4.82 -1.26
N ALA A 294 24.32 -3.67 -1.04
CA ALA A 294 25.43 -3.26 -1.89
C ALA A 294 26.58 -4.30 -1.87
N LEU A 295 26.90 -4.83 -0.70
CA LEU A 295 27.89 -5.91 -0.53
C LEU A 295 27.42 -7.21 -1.19
N ALA A 296 26.15 -7.60 -1.02
CA ALA A 296 25.59 -8.79 -1.65
C ALA A 296 25.61 -8.71 -3.18
N LEU A 297 25.30 -7.55 -3.75
CA LEU A 297 25.40 -7.27 -5.19
C LEU A 297 26.85 -7.40 -5.66
N ARG A 298 27.81 -6.77 -4.96
CA ARG A 298 29.24 -6.85 -5.29
C ARG A 298 29.77 -8.29 -5.21
N ALA A 299 29.27 -9.09 -4.29
CA ALA A 299 29.65 -10.48 -4.10
C ALA A 299 28.90 -11.46 -5.04
N GLY A 300 28.06 -10.97 -5.96
CA GLY A 300 27.28 -11.82 -6.88
C GLY A 300 26.28 -12.74 -6.18
N ARG A 301 25.85 -12.40 -4.96
CA ARG A 301 24.93 -13.22 -4.13
C ARG A 301 23.46 -12.93 -4.37
N VAL A 302 23.16 -11.90 -5.16
CA VAL A 302 21.79 -11.51 -5.51
C VAL A 302 21.36 -12.29 -6.76
N ARG A 303 20.34 -13.13 -6.61
CA ARG A 303 19.68 -13.78 -7.73
C ARG A 303 19.00 -12.70 -8.55
N GLN A 304 19.45 -12.50 -9.80
CA GLN A 304 18.72 -11.65 -10.72
C GLN A 304 17.38 -12.32 -11.01
N GLN A 305 16.29 -11.76 -10.49
CA GLN A 305 14.99 -12.07 -11.04
C GLN A 305 14.87 -11.32 -12.36
N PRO A 306 14.66 -12.03 -13.49
CA PRO A 306 13.77 -11.49 -14.50
C PRO A 306 12.46 -11.25 -13.74
N LEU A 307 12.03 -9.99 -13.63
CA LEU A 307 10.66 -9.72 -13.20
C LEU A 307 9.78 -10.59 -14.10
N GLU A 308 9.15 -11.64 -13.55
CA GLU A 308 8.08 -12.33 -14.24
C GLU A 308 6.95 -11.29 -14.34
N ARG A 309 7.02 -10.48 -15.41
CA ARG A 309 5.97 -9.59 -15.85
C ARG A 309 4.71 -10.43 -15.89
N ALA A 310 3.70 -10.00 -15.16
CA ALA A 310 2.43 -10.69 -15.03
C ALA A 310 1.90 -11.07 -16.43
N GLY A 311 2.03 -12.35 -16.79
CA GLY A 311 1.49 -12.95 -18.02
C GLY A 311 2.11 -12.47 -19.33
N GLY A 312 2.91 -13.35 -19.95
CA GLY A 312 2.89 -13.55 -21.40
C GLY A 312 3.89 -12.75 -22.24
N ALA A 313 4.57 -13.51 -23.11
CA ALA A 313 5.41 -13.12 -24.23
C ALA A 313 6.89 -12.76 -23.93
N PRO A 314 7.83 -13.23 -24.79
CA PRO A 314 9.23 -12.80 -24.76
C PRO A 314 9.36 -11.27 -24.84
N ASP A 315 10.52 -10.74 -24.41
CA ASP A 315 10.86 -9.32 -24.56
C ASP A 315 10.96 -8.95 -26.05
N ASP A 316 9.81 -8.64 -26.61
CA ASP A 316 9.59 -8.20 -27.98
C ASP A 316 10.00 -6.73 -28.19
N GLY A 317 10.59 -6.11 -27.15
CA GLY A 317 10.98 -4.70 -27.14
C GLY A 317 9.82 -3.74 -26.92
N PHE A 318 8.62 -4.22 -26.55
CA PHE A 318 7.43 -3.37 -26.39
C PHE A 318 7.64 -2.23 -25.40
N ASP A 319 8.11 -2.52 -24.18
CA ASP A 319 8.29 -1.49 -23.14
C ASP A 319 9.32 -0.43 -23.57
N ALA A 320 10.38 -0.83 -24.26
CA ALA A 320 11.38 0.10 -24.79
C ALA A 320 10.78 1.03 -25.85
N ARG A 321 9.90 0.52 -26.71
CA ARG A 321 9.22 1.30 -27.74
C ARG A 321 8.19 2.25 -27.15
N VAL A 322 7.46 1.83 -26.13
CA VAL A 322 6.53 2.72 -25.38
C VAL A 322 7.31 3.85 -24.72
N ALA A 323 8.38 3.55 -23.99
CA ALA A 323 9.20 4.56 -23.32
C ALA A 323 9.84 5.55 -24.32
N GLU A 324 10.30 5.06 -25.48
CA GLU A 324 10.78 5.91 -26.57
C GLU A 324 9.66 6.84 -27.09
N ALA A 325 8.47 6.29 -27.36
CA ALA A 325 7.34 7.05 -27.88
C ALA A 325 6.84 8.11 -26.89
N GLU A 326 6.75 7.79 -25.60
CA GLU A 326 6.41 8.73 -24.53
C GLU A 326 7.42 9.88 -24.45
N ARG A 327 8.73 9.55 -24.45
CA ARG A 327 9.79 10.56 -24.42
C ARG A 327 9.72 11.50 -25.63
N LEU A 328 9.57 10.96 -26.84
CA LEU A 328 9.45 11.76 -28.05
C LEU A 328 8.19 12.63 -28.04
N THR A 329 7.09 12.13 -27.47
CA THR A 329 5.85 12.89 -27.30
C THR A 329 6.04 14.04 -26.31
N ALA A 330 6.69 13.79 -25.18
CA ALA A 330 6.99 14.80 -24.17
C ALA A 330 7.97 15.88 -24.67
N GLU A 331 8.93 15.49 -25.51
CA GLU A 331 9.85 16.41 -26.21
C GLU A 331 9.18 17.14 -27.40
N MET A 332 7.87 16.95 -27.62
CA MET A 332 7.09 17.52 -28.74
C MET A 332 7.62 17.15 -30.14
N LYS A 333 8.35 16.03 -30.25
CA LYS A 333 8.93 15.52 -31.51
C LYS A 333 7.94 14.60 -32.22
N PHE A 334 6.80 15.14 -32.64
CA PHE A 334 5.65 14.36 -33.13
C PHE A 334 5.94 13.50 -34.37
N ASP A 335 6.77 13.99 -35.29
CA ASP A 335 7.18 13.25 -36.50
C ASP A 335 7.90 11.94 -36.18
N ARG A 336 8.59 11.88 -35.03
CA ARG A 336 9.27 10.68 -34.54
C ARG A 336 8.40 9.88 -33.57
N ALA A 337 7.55 10.56 -32.80
CA ALA A 337 6.68 9.93 -31.82
C ALA A 337 5.60 9.04 -32.49
N LEU A 338 5.00 9.49 -33.60
CA LEU A 338 3.98 8.72 -34.31
C LEU A 338 4.48 7.33 -34.78
N PRO A 339 5.63 7.22 -35.48
CA PRO A 339 6.21 5.92 -35.83
C PRO A 339 6.54 5.05 -34.61
N ALA A 340 7.00 5.63 -33.50
CA ALA A 340 7.32 4.90 -32.28
C ALA A 340 6.06 4.31 -31.62
N TRP A 341 4.99 5.11 -31.52
CA TRP A 341 3.69 4.64 -31.05
C TRP A 341 3.11 3.54 -31.95
N ARG A 342 3.22 3.71 -33.28
CA ARG A 342 2.81 2.69 -34.25
C ARG A 342 3.58 1.39 -34.07
N ALA A 343 4.89 1.45 -33.85
CA ALA A 343 5.72 0.27 -33.60
C ALA A 343 5.32 -0.44 -32.30
N ALA A 344 5.06 0.30 -31.22
CA ALA A 344 4.56 -0.28 -29.98
C ALA A 344 3.18 -0.96 -30.18
N ALA A 345 2.27 -0.31 -30.91
CA ALA A 345 0.96 -0.87 -31.22
C ALA A 345 1.01 -2.12 -32.12
N GLN A 346 2.05 -2.28 -32.95
CA GLN A 346 2.26 -3.50 -33.75
C GLN A 346 2.65 -4.69 -32.89
N LEU A 347 3.45 -4.47 -31.84
CA LEU A 347 3.86 -5.51 -30.90
C LEU A 347 2.67 -5.97 -30.05
N ARG A 348 1.87 -5.02 -29.53
CA ARG A 348 0.68 -5.33 -28.72
C ARG A 348 -0.57 -4.61 -29.23
N PRO A 349 -1.24 -5.15 -30.27
CA PRO A 349 -2.39 -4.51 -30.90
C PRO A 349 -3.68 -4.53 -30.07
N GLN A 350 -3.67 -5.13 -28.89
CA GLN A 350 -4.79 -5.13 -27.94
C GLN A 350 -4.53 -4.27 -26.69
N ASP A 351 -3.39 -3.57 -26.63
CA ASP A 351 -3.07 -2.67 -25.52
C ASP A 351 -3.84 -1.34 -25.69
N ALA A 352 -4.81 -1.11 -24.81
CA ALA A 352 -5.70 0.04 -24.93
C ALA A 352 -4.99 1.38 -24.72
N ASP A 353 -3.97 1.43 -23.87
CA ASP A 353 -3.30 2.68 -23.49
C ASP A 353 -2.34 3.14 -24.58
N VAL A 354 -1.60 2.20 -25.18
CA VAL A 354 -0.76 2.49 -26.36
C VAL A 354 -1.61 2.98 -27.52
N LEU A 355 -2.73 2.31 -27.81
CA LEU A 355 -3.62 2.73 -28.90
C LEU A 355 -4.25 4.10 -28.63
N ARG A 356 -4.65 4.38 -27.38
CA ARG A 356 -5.20 5.66 -26.95
C ARG A 356 -4.18 6.78 -27.12
N ALA A 357 -2.94 6.58 -26.70
CA ALA A 357 -1.85 7.55 -26.85
C ALA A 357 -1.56 7.82 -28.34
N TRP A 358 -1.45 6.76 -29.15
CA TRP A 358 -1.25 6.87 -30.59
C TRP A 358 -2.37 7.64 -31.28
N PHE A 359 -3.64 7.30 -30.99
CA PHE A 359 -4.81 7.99 -31.56
C PHE A 359 -4.89 9.45 -31.13
N ASN A 360 -4.62 9.74 -29.85
CA ASN A 360 -4.62 11.11 -29.34
C ASN A 360 -3.58 12.00 -29.99
N LEU A 361 -2.45 11.43 -30.38
CA LEU A 361 -1.45 12.16 -31.14
C LEU A 361 -1.85 12.30 -32.62
N ALA A 362 -2.31 11.21 -33.23
CA ALA A 362 -2.66 11.17 -34.65
C ALA A 362 -3.87 12.04 -35.01
N LYS A 363 -4.77 12.35 -34.04
CA LYS A 363 -5.94 13.21 -34.28
C LYS A 363 -5.60 14.63 -34.71
N ALA A 364 -4.36 15.08 -34.53
CA ALA A 364 -3.88 16.34 -35.06
C ALA A 364 -3.78 16.33 -36.60
N GLN A 365 -3.72 15.15 -37.23
CA GLN A 365 -3.66 14.96 -38.68
C GLN A 365 -4.79 14.02 -39.15
N PRO A 366 -6.05 14.52 -39.26
CA PRO A 366 -7.21 13.65 -39.45
C PRO A 366 -7.31 12.92 -40.80
N ALA A 367 -6.44 13.29 -41.76
CA ALA A 367 -6.29 12.61 -43.05
C ALA A 367 -5.16 11.56 -43.06
N SER A 368 -4.41 11.43 -41.96
CA SER A 368 -3.28 10.51 -41.89
C SER A 368 -3.71 9.05 -41.73
N GLU A 369 -2.93 8.14 -42.29
CA GLU A 369 -3.10 6.70 -42.08
C GLU A 369 -3.00 6.33 -40.59
N ASP A 370 -2.14 7.00 -39.83
CA ASP A 370 -2.01 6.79 -38.38
C ASP A 370 -3.32 7.08 -37.64
N PHE A 371 -4.04 8.15 -38.01
CA PHE A 371 -5.34 8.47 -37.41
C PHE A 371 -6.39 7.41 -37.73
N HIS A 372 -6.52 7.03 -38.99
CA HIS A 372 -7.47 6.00 -39.41
C HIS A 372 -7.15 4.64 -38.77
N ARG A 373 -5.87 4.25 -38.72
CA ARG A 373 -5.44 2.93 -38.26
C ARG A 373 -5.56 2.78 -36.74
N SER A 374 -5.13 3.78 -35.98
CA SER A 374 -5.27 3.79 -34.52
C SER A 374 -6.75 3.76 -34.12
N ALA A 375 -7.61 4.55 -34.77
CA ALA A 375 -9.06 4.52 -34.55
C ALA A 375 -9.65 3.12 -34.81
N LYS A 376 -9.35 2.52 -35.96
CA LYS A 376 -9.81 1.16 -36.33
C LYS A 376 -9.39 0.11 -35.30
N LEU A 377 -8.18 0.20 -34.75
CA LEU A 377 -7.68 -0.75 -33.76
C LEU A 377 -8.41 -0.58 -32.42
N ILE A 378 -8.58 0.65 -31.94
CA ILE A 378 -9.35 0.91 -30.71
C ILE A 378 -10.77 0.36 -30.84
N LEU A 379 -11.45 0.68 -31.96
CA LEU A 379 -12.81 0.24 -32.24
C LEU A 379 -12.92 -1.30 -32.35
N ARG A 380 -11.82 -2.02 -32.54
CA ARG A 380 -11.75 -3.48 -32.59
C ARG A 380 -11.23 -4.15 -31.32
N LEU A 381 -10.81 -3.38 -30.30
CA LEU A 381 -10.38 -3.93 -29.01
C LEU A 381 -11.42 -4.91 -28.44
N ARG A 382 -10.96 -5.99 -27.84
CA ARG A 382 -11.82 -6.96 -27.14
C ARG A 382 -12.30 -6.34 -25.82
N ALA A 383 -13.47 -5.72 -25.85
CA ALA A 383 -14.05 -5.07 -24.68
C ALA A 383 -14.83 -6.06 -23.79
N GLN A 384 -14.36 -6.26 -22.55
CA GLN A 384 -15.08 -7.00 -21.50
C GLN A 384 -15.48 -6.09 -20.33
N ASP A 385 -14.78 -4.98 -20.17
CA ASP A 385 -14.97 -3.98 -19.13
C ASP A 385 -15.62 -2.68 -19.67
N ARG A 386 -16.15 -1.86 -18.75
CA ARG A 386 -16.81 -0.59 -19.09
C ARG A 386 -15.86 0.46 -19.65
N ASP A 387 -14.59 0.47 -19.23
CA ASP A 387 -13.63 1.51 -19.62
C ASP A 387 -13.20 1.36 -21.09
N THR A 388 -12.98 0.12 -21.54
CA THR A 388 -12.69 -0.18 -22.95
C THR A 388 -13.88 0.16 -23.84
N LEU A 389 -15.11 -0.11 -23.39
CA LEU A 389 -16.33 0.28 -24.12
C LEU A 389 -16.47 1.81 -24.21
N ALA A 390 -16.19 2.54 -23.12
CA ALA A 390 -16.21 3.99 -23.11
C ALA A 390 -15.13 4.60 -24.03
N LEU A 391 -13.92 4.03 -24.03
CA LEU A 391 -12.86 4.41 -24.96
C LEU A 391 -13.30 4.24 -26.41
N GLN A 392 -13.91 3.11 -26.76
CA GLN A 392 -14.42 2.85 -28.11
C GLN A 392 -15.47 3.86 -28.54
N HIS A 393 -16.38 4.20 -27.63
CA HIS A 393 -17.40 5.22 -27.88
C HIS A 393 -16.78 6.61 -28.10
N ALA A 394 -15.87 7.05 -27.24
CA ALA A 394 -15.18 8.33 -27.39
C ALA A 394 -14.35 8.42 -28.68
N THR A 395 -13.66 7.32 -29.03
CA THR A 395 -12.90 7.22 -30.29
C THR A 395 -13.85 7.26 -31.50
N TYR A 396 -14.99 6.57 -31.45
CA TYR A 396 -15.99 6.63 -32.53
C TYR A 396 -16.49 8.06 -32.76
N GLN A 397 -16.87 8.77 -31.69
CA GLN A 397 -17.36 10.15 -31.81
C GLN A 397 -16.30 11.07 -32.41
N THR A 398 -15.05 10.97 -31.93
CA THR A 398 -13.94 11.75 -32.46
C THR A 398 -13.65 11.39 -33.92
N TYR A 399 -13.72 10.11 -34.28
CA TYR A 399 -13.45 9.64 -35.63
C TYR A 399 -14.55 10.07 -36.61
N LEU A 400 -15.81 10.06 -36.17
CA LEU A 400 -16.96 10.55 -36.93
C LEU A 400 -16.83 12.05 -37.23
N ASP A 401 -16.43 12.86 -36.26
CA ASP A 401 -16.24 14.31 -36.41
C ASP A 401 -15.05 14.65 -37.34
N LYS A 402 -13.91 14.01 -37.09
CA LYS A 402 -12.63 14.47 -37.63
C LYS A 402 -12.16 13.76 -38.87
N ALA A 403 -12.57 12.52 -39.15
CA ALA A 403 -12.01 11.75 -40.27
C ALA A 403 -12.08 12.50 -41.60
N ARG A 404 -10.96 12.54 -42.31
CA ARG A 404 -10.87 13.10 -43.67
C ARG A 404 -10.17 12.09 -44.59
N PRO A 405 -10.58 11.91 -45.85
CA PRO A 405 -11.74 12.52 -46.49
C PRO A 405 -13.07 11.96 -45.96
N ARG A 406 -13.08 10.73 -45.45
CA ARG A 406 -14.24 10.10 -44.80
C ARG A 406 -13.81 9.01 -43.83
N MET A 407 -14.73 8.58 -42.97
CA MET A 407 -14.51 7.44 -42.09
C MET A 407 -14.30 6.14 -42.89
N GLN A 408 -13.28 5.38 -42.52
CA GLN A 408 -12.92 4.12 -43.19
C GLN A 408 -13.27 2.92 -42.30
N LEU A 409 -14.56 2.56 -42.20
CA LEU A 409 -15.02 1.38 -41.45
C LEU A 409 -15.68 0.37 -42.40
N ARG A 410 -15.41 -0.92 -42.18
CA ARG A 410 -16.07 -2.00 -42.93
C ARG A 410 -17.44 -2.31 -42.34
N PRO A 411 -18.38 -2.91 -43.11
CA PRO A 411 -19.67 -3.34 -42.58
C PRO A 411 -19.58 -4.15 -41.27
N ALA A 412 -18.63 -5.09 -41.21
CA ALA A 412 -18.38 -5.90 -40.01
C ALA A 412 -17.90 -5.08 -38.80
N ASP A 413 -17.19 -3.97 -39.02
CA ASP A 413 -16.78 -3.08 -37.93
C ASP A 413 -18.00 -2.33 -37.36
N LEU A 414 -18.90 -1.85 -38.23
CA LEU A 414 -20.14 -1.21 -37.83
C LEU A 414 -21.04 -2.16 -37.03
N GLN A 415 -21.24 -3.39 -37.51
CA GLN A 415 -22.03 -4.41 -36.79
C GLN A 415 -21.51 -4.64 -35.37
N ASN A 416 -20.19 -4.77 -35.21
CA ASN A 416 -19.60 -4.98 -33.89
C ASN A 416 -19.76 -3.78 -32.97
N LEU A 417 -19.69 -2.56 -33.51
CA LEU A 417 -19.90 -1.33 -32.75
C LEU A 417 -21.35 -1.19 -32.29
N VAL A 418 -22.34 -1.54 -33.12
CA VAL A 418 -23.76 -1.58 -32.71
C VAL A 418 -23.93 -2.45 -31.47
N LYS A 419 -23.40 -3.69 -31.50
CA LYS A 419 -23.48 -4.62 -30.37
C LYS A 419 -22.91 -4.02 -29.07
N ARG A 420 -21.82 -3.28 -29.18
CA ARG A 420 -21.12 -2.66 -28.04
C ARG A 420 -21.84 -1.43 -27.52
N PHE A 421 -22.38 -0.60 -28.40
CA PHE A 421 -23.10 0.62 -28.02
C PHE A 421 -24.47 0.32 -27.44
N VAL A 422 -25.17 -0.71 -27.93
CA VAL A 422 -26.38 -1.23 -27.26
C VAL A 422 -26.05 -1.68 -25.84
N ARG A 423 -24.97 -2.47 -25.65
CA ARG A 423 -24.51 -2.88 -24.31
C ARG A 423 -24.13 -1.71 -23.40
N LEU A 424 -23.59 -0.64 -23.95
CA LEU A 424 -23.22 0.58 -23.21
C LEU A 424 -24.42 1.52 -22.98
N GLY A 425 -25.59 1.24 -23.55
CA GLY A 425 -26.78 2.11 -23.50
C GLY A 425 -26.68 3.34 -24.42
N ARG A 426 -25.72 3.39 -25.34
CA ARG A 426 -25.56 4.46 -26.34
C ARG A 426 -26.44 4.17 -27.57
N LEU A 427 -27.75 4.13 -27.35
CA LEU A 427 -28.73 3.65 -28.34
C LEU A 427 -28.84 4.55 -29.58
N GLU A 428 -28.71 5.87 -29.42
CA GLU A 428 -28.76 6.80 -30.55
C GLU A 428 -27.62 6.57 -31.56
N ASP A 429 -26.39 6.37 -31.06
CA ASP A 429 -25.26 6.05 -31.92
C ASP A 429 -25.40 4.66 -32.54
N ALA A 430 -26.00 3.70 -31.82
CA ALA A 430 -26.30 2.37 -32.37
C ALA A 430 -27.30 2.46 -33.54
N GLU A 431 -28.33 3.31 -33.46
CA GLU A 431 -29.28 3.53 -34.55
C GLU A 431 -28.64 4.18 -35.78
N ARG A 432 -27.77 5.18 -35.57
CA ARG A 432 -27.00 5.81 -36.65
C ARG A 432 -26.13 4.78 -37.37
N LEU A 433 -25.47 3.90 -36.61
CA LEU A 433 -24.67 2.81 -37.17
C LEU A 433 -25.52 1.77 -37.93
N CYS A 434 -26.70 1.41 -37.42
CA CYS A 434 -27.63 0.50 -38.12
C CYS A 434 -28.11 1.11 -39.44
N THR A 435 -28.41 2.41 -39.46
CA THR A 435 -28.81 3.14 -40.67
C THR A 435 -27.69 3.13 -41.70
N ALA A 436 -26.47 3.48 -41.28
CA ALA A 436 -25.29 3.48 -42.14
C ALA A 436 -24.96 2.08 -42.68
N LEU A 437 -25.08 1.06 -41.83
CA LEU A 437 -24.83 -0.33 -42.21
C LEU A 437 -25.82 -0.83 -43.27
N ARG A 438 -27.11 -0.53 -43.11
CA ARG A 438 -28.15 -0.87 -44.11
C ARG A 438 -27.89 -0.20 -45.46
N ALA A 439 -27.51 1.07 -45.45
CA ALA A 439 -27.21 1.81 -46.68
C ALA A 439 -25.94 1.28 -47.37
N MET A 440 -24.94 0.86 -46.60
CA MET A 440 -23.64 0.42 -47.14
C MET A 440 -23.62 -1.04 -47.58
N ALA A 441 -24.34 -1.93 -46.87
CA ALA A 441 -24.32 -3.37 -47.13
C ALA A 441 -25.65 -4.01 -46.70
N PRO A 442 -26.73 -3.86 -47.50
CA PRO A 442 -28.05 -4.38 -47.17
C PRO A 442 -28.11 -5.91 -47.05
N ASP A 443 -27.25 -6.62 -47.79
CA ASP A 443 -27.18 -8.09 -47.81
C ASP A 443 -26.13 -8.66 -46.83
N GLN A 444 -25.59 -7.83 -45.94
CA GLN A 444 -24.58 -8.27 -44.98
C GLN A 444 -25.15 -9.34 -44.04
N ALA A 445 -24.51 -10.52 -44.00
CA ALA A 445 -24.86 -11.58 -43.07
C ALA A 445 -24.90 -11.07 -41.60
N GLY A 446 -25.92 -11.48 -40.85
CA GLY A 446 -26.14 -11.06 -39.46
C GLY A 446 -26.67 -9.63 -39.29
N LEU A 447 -27.03 -8.93 -40.37
CA LEU A 447 -27.69 -7.61 -40.27
C LEU A 447 -29.02 -7.70 -39.52
N ARG A 448 -29.83 -8.73 -39.81
CA ARG A 448 -31.10 -8.96 -39.10
C ARG A 448 -30.90 -9.07 -37.59
N ASP A 449 -30.02 -9.96 -37.15
CA ASP A 449 -29.69 -10.15 -35.73
C ASP A 449 -29.18 -8.86 -35.06
N THR A 450 -28.43 -8.04 -35.82
CA THR A 450 -27.92 -6.75 -35.33
C THR A 450 -29.06 -5.75 -35.11
N LEU A 451 -30.06 -5.73 -35.99
CA LEU A 451 -31.26 -4.90 -35.85
C LEU A 451 -32.17 -5.42 -34.72
N GLU A 452 -32.34 -6.73 -34.58
CA GLU A 452 -33.09 -7.34 -33.46
C GLU A 452 -32.46 -6.97 -32.12
N LEU A 453 -31.13 -7.00 -32.02
CA LEU A 453 -30.41 -6.55 -30.82
C LEU A 453 -30.69 -5.09 -30.49
N LEU A 454 -30.72 -4.21 -31.49
CA LEU A 454 -31.05 -2.80 -31.31
C LEU A 454 -32.49 -2.63 -30.81
N VAL A 455 -33.46 -3.33 -31.43
CA VAL A 455 -34.87 -3.30 -31.01
C VAL A 455 -35.01 -3.72 -29.55
N ASN A 456 -34.39 -4.83 -29.17
CA ASN A 456 -34.39 -5.30 -27.78
C ASN A 456 -33.75 -4.28 -26.83
N GLY A 457 -32.64 -3.66 -27.23
CA GLY A 457 -32.00 -2.59 -26.47
C GLY A 457 -32.91 -1.37 -26.25
N LEU A 458 -33.64 -0.95 -27.28
CA LEU A 458 -34.60 0.16 -27.21
C LEU A 458 -35.80 -0.18 -26.31
N LEU A 459 -36.34 -1.40 -26.42
CA LEU A 459 -37.43 -1.87 -25.56
C LEU A 459 -37.02 -1.90 -24.08
N HIS A 460 -35.83 -2.44 -23.77
CA HIS A 460 -35.31 -2.45 -22.41
C HIS A 460 -35.08 -1.04 -21.83
N ALA A 461 -34.79 -0.05 -22.67
CA ALA A 461 -34.66 1.35 -22.27
C ALA A 461 -35.99 2.13 -22.24
N GLY A 462 -37.13 1.46 -22.46
CA GLY A 462 -38.46 2.09 -22.47
C GLY A 462 -38.75 2.96 -23.70
N GLN A 463 -37.93 2.86 -24.77
CA GLN A 463 -38.06 3.69 -25.98
C GLN A 463 -38.95 3.01 -27.03
N HIS A 464 -40.22 2.79 -26.67
CA HIS A 464 -41.16 1.97 -27.43
C HIS A 464 -41.43 2.47 -28.86
N GLU A 465 -41.52 3.79 -29.05
CA GLU A 465 -41.78 4.38 -30.39
C GLU A 465 -40.62 4.11 -31.36
N ARG A 466 -39.38 4.33 -30.91
CA ARG A 466 -38.16 4.02 -31.68
C ARG A 466 -38.03 2.53 -31.95
N ALA A 467 -38.35 1.69 -30.95
CA ALA A 467 -38.37 0.24 -31.13
C ALA A 467 -39.40 -0.21 -32.18
N ALA A 468 -40.59 0.41 -32.21
CA ALA A 468 -41.63 0.11 -33.19
C ALA A 468 -41.18 0.46 -34.62
N HIS A 469 -40.51 1.60 -34.81
CA HIS A 469 -39.93 1.99 -36.10
C HIS A 469 -38.96 0.91 -36.62
N TRP A 470 -37.98 0.52 -35.81
CA TRP A 470 -36.99 -0.49 -36.21
C TRP A 470 -37.58 -1.90 -36.36
N SER A 471 -38.63 -2.23 -35.61
CA SER A 471 -39.38 -3.47 -35.77
C SER A 471 -40.10 -3.53 -37.13
N ALA A 472 -40.64 -2.41 -37.61
CA ALA A 472 -41.25 -2.33 -38.93
C ALA A 472 -40.21 -2.51 -40.04
N VAL A 473 -39.03 -1.88 -39.89
CA VAL A 473 -37.88 -2.08 -40.78
C VAL A 473 -37.50 -3.56 -40.86
N LEU A 474 -37.42 -4.24 -39.71
CA LEU A 474 -37.07 -5.66 -39.64
C LEU A 474 -38.06 -6.57 -40.37
N LYS A 475 -39.37 -6.29 -40.22
CA LYS A 475 -40.44 -7.02 -40.93
C LYS A 475 -40.34 -6.85 -42.44
N GLY A 476 -39.92 -5.68 -42.92
CA GLY A 476 -39.75 -5.38 -44.34
C GLY A 476 -38.57 -6.08 -45.02
N MET A 477 -37.63 -6.67 -44.27
CA MET A 477 -36.43 -7.32 -44.83
C MET A 477 -36.64 -8.74 -45.38
N GLY A 478 -37.86 -9.29 -45.32
CA GLY A 478 -38.16 -10.66 -45.74
C GLY A 478 -37.58 -11.72 -44.78
N THR A 479 -38.21 -12.89 -44.70
CA THR A 479 -37.64 -14.05 -43.98
C THR A 479 -36.45 -14.62 -44.76
N PRO A 480 -35.34 -15.02 -44.09
CA PRO A 480 -34.28 -15.75 -44.78
C PRO A 480 -34.90 -16.98 -45.44
N ALA A 481 -34.67 -17.18 -46.74
CA ALA A 481 -34.92 -18.47 -47.34
C ALA A 481 -34.13 -19.49 -46.53
N ALA A 482 -34.83 -20.38 -45.82
CA ALA A 482 -34.22 -21.47 -45.11
C ALA A 482 -33.30 -22.20 -46.10
N ALA A 483 -32.00 -22.19 -45.83
CA ALA A 483 -31.06 -23.03 -46.52
C ALA A 483 -31.56 -24.47 -46.36
N ARG A 484 -32.15 -25.02 -47.42
CA ARG A 484 -32.36 -26.45 -47.56
C ARG A 484 -31.00 -27.05 -47.90
N GLN A 485 -30.64 -28.04 -47.08
CA GLN A 485 -29.52 -29.00 -47.19
C GLN A 485 -28.20 -28.55 -46.59
#